data_AF-F2JN72-F1
#
_entry.id   AF-F2JN72-F1
#
_cell.length_a   1.000
_cell.length_b   1.000
_cell.length_c   1.000
_cell.angle_alpha   90.00
_cell.angle_beta   90.00
_cell.angle_gamma   90.00
#
_symmetry.space_group_name_H-M   'P 1'
#
loop_
_entity.id
_entity.type
_entity.pdbx_description
1 polymer ?
#
loop_
_entity_poly.entity_id
_entity_poly.type
_entity_poly.pdbx_seq_one_letter_code
_entity_poly.pdbx_strand_id
1 'polypeptide(L)'
;MRYKSPISEHIFIFPFSWKSSSQLPERLFYPHVELKGKSFDHLKQWQVHYSTIEDDQDYNEFVYFYKPIRSALYTFEKEPIIVRNYVFKHLDETQFFKIHIKEQLFLLDIKQIRLKLYKTGIGLLSFELLNHHYLQLEEIEAINSFSKMIYPPILPLEKARNEWFPESVSMRLNKETYIEELFTADYYKESLTISPLIMFILGDPFVCKEKEKSYNRIVIEPILGNQMFCCCIYQSPILVDAIEKGEVAQERLERFMTLNKKMSYSATSSYIKNDYSIYGINRFMLLCVTKEWLEGKLYNQLVTLVLMQRATLLSLSTEIARISTLPKYALSEAISSIYEIYIQFINQLYFKEVTEEGEGARIYEELTKSFKIEEELKQLNFEVDEVHEYATLVEQAASNMKVQLLTIAGAALVLPSFVTGFFGMNIFKEEALHWWEHKQVILWLNSYVLLPTLVVTAFCIWTKRKHMKYFVMKLLLISLFLMSMIVTIKYGCGL
;
A
#
# COMPACT_ATOMS: atom_id res chain seq x y z
N MET A 1 -23.85 39.80 -9.64
CA MET A 1 -22.96 40.29 -8.56
C MET A 1 -21.56 39.88 -8.93
N ARG A 2 -20.57 40.80 -8.98
CA ARG A 2 -19.17 40.44 -9.24
C ARG A 2 -18.71 39.56 -8.08
N TYR A 3 -18.40 38.29 -8.35
CA TYR A 3 -17.81 37.38 -7.36
C TYR A 3 -16.54 38.05 -6.81
N LYS A 4 -16.53 38.35 -5.52
CA LYS A 4 -15.34 38.84 -4.82
C LYS A 4 -14.33 37.70 -4.85
N SER A 5 -13.09 37.96 -5.24
CA SER A 5 -12.03 36.94 -5.20
C SER A 5 -11.98 36.31 -3.80
N PRO A 6 -11.86 34.98 -3.69
CA PRO A 6 -11.62 34.32 -2.41
C PRO A 6 -10.39 34.89 -1.70
N ILE A 7 -10.43 34.89 -0.37
CA ILE A 7 -9.32 35.29 0.50
C ILE A 7 -8.34 34.14 0.64
N SER A 8 -8.86 32.91 0.77
CA SER A 8 -8.04 31.71 0.81
C SER A 8 -8.72 30.49 0.19
N GLU A 9 -7.91 29.59 -0.35
CA GLU A 9 -8.30 28.26 -0.79
C GLU A 9 -7.64 27.23 0.12
N HIS A 10 -8.42 26.26 0.60
CA HIS A 10 -8.01 25.23 1.53
C HIS A 10 -8.31 23.86 0.92
N ILE A 11 -7.25 23.09 0.69
CA ILE A 11 -7.32 21.76 0.08
C ILE A 11 -6.88 20.73 1.12
N PHE A 12 -7.82 19.93 1.59
CA PHE A 12 -7.58 18.89 2.58
C PHE A 12 -7.53 17.54 1.89
N ILE A 13 -6.39 16.85 1.96
CA ILE A 13 -6.15 15.59 1.25
C ILE A 13 -5.98 14.48 2.27
N PHE A 14 -6.92 13.53 2.26
CA PHE A 14 -6.91 12.33 3.07
C PHE A 14 -6.33 11.14 2.30
N PRO A 15 -5.11 10.69 2.62
CA PRO A 15 -4.54 9.47 2.07
C PRO A 15 -4.94 8.23 2.87
N PHE A 16 -5.39 7.20 2.15
CA PHE A 16 -5.76 5.90 2.70
C PHE A 16 -5.27 4.76 1.81
N SER A 17 -5.03 3.59 2.38
CA SER A 17 -4.86 2.35 1.61
C SER A 17 -6.23 1.78 1.32
N TRP A 18 -6.38 1.06 0.22
CA TRP A 18 -7.61 0.34 -0.10
C TRP A 18 -7.31 -1.09 -0.57
N LYS A 19 -8.21 -2.01 -0.23
CA LYS A 19 -8.18 -3.42 -0.66
C LYS A 19 -9.58 -3.90 -1.01
N SER A 20 -9.73 -4.65 -2.10
CA SER A 20 -10.99 -5.32 -2.42
C SER A 20 -11.20 -6.55 -1.54
N SER A 21 -12.40 -6.73 -0.97
CA SER A 21 -12.76 -7.93 -0.19
C SER A 21 -12.94 -9.21 -1.04
N SER A 22 -12.63 -9.15 -2.35
CA SER A 22 -12.83 -10.25 -3.28
C SER A 22 -11.71 -11.32 -3.19
N GLN A 23 -11.88 -12.25 -2.24
CA GLN A 23 -11.38 -13.64 -2.18
C GLN A 23 -10.01 -13.97 -1.52
N LEU A 24 -10.10 -15.06 -0.73
CA LEU A 24 -9.10 -15.86 0.02
C LEU A 24 -8.27 -15.10 1.07
N PRO A 25 -8.36 -15.46 2.38
CA PRO A 25 -7.58 -14.85 3.47
C PRO A 25 -6.05 -14.89 3.29
N GLU A 26 -5.57 -15.67 2.32
CA GLU A 26 -4.16 -15.97 2.12
C GLU A 26 -3.47 -15.03 1.12
N ARG A 27 -4.22 -14.16 0.43
CA ARG A 27 -3.66 -13.15 -0.49
C ARG A 27 -3.52 -11.80 0.22
N LEU A 28 -2.28 -11.37 0.46
CA LEU A 28 -2.02 -10.11 1.16
C LEU A 28 -2.47 -8.87 0.38
N PHE A 29 -2.37 -8.87 -0.96
CA PHE A 29 -2.68 -7.70 -1.80
C PHE A 29 -2.63 -8.01 -3.33
N TYR A 30 -3.52 -7.45 -4.18
CA TYR A 30 -3.38 -7.43 -5.66
C TYR A 30 -4.08 -6.22 -6.33
N PRO A 31 -3.60 -4.98 -6.11
CA PRO A 31 -4.34 -3.78 -6.49
C PRO A 31 -4.42 -3.53 -8.02
N HIS A 32 -3.52 -4.12 -8.83
CA HIS A 32 -3.56 -4.00 -10.30
C HIS A 32 -4.79 -4.68 -10.93
N VAL A 33 -5.13 -5.89 -10.45
CA VAL A 33 -6.30 -6.65 -10.93
C VAL A 33 -7.59 -6.00 -10.44
N GLU A 34 -7.56 -5.38 -9.27
CA GLU A 34 -8.73 -4.82 -8.60
C GLU A 34 -9.21 -3.50 -9.22
N LEU A 35 -8.32 -2.62 -9.69
CA LEU A 35 -8.74 -1.37 -10.35
C LEU A 35 -9.47 -1.58 -11.69
N LYS A 36 -9.30 -2.73 -12.34
CA LYS A 36 -10.09 -3.12 -13.53
C LYS A 36 -11.41 -3.81 -13.17
N GLY A 37 -11.68 -4.01 -11.87
CA GLY A 37 -12.89 -4.66 -11.38
C GLY A 37 -14.11 -3.75 -11.40
N LYS A 38 -15.30 -4.38 -11.55
CA LYS A 38 -16.61 -3.71 -11.56
C LYS A 38 -16.88 -2.82 -10.34
N SER A 39 -16.23 -3.09 -9.20
CA SER A 39 -16.40 -2.34 -7.94
C SER A 39 -16.08 -0.85 -8.07
N PHE A 40 -15.14 -0.48 -8.95
CA PHE A 40 -14.73 0.91 -9.16
C PHE A 40 -15.42 1.58 -10.35
N ASP A 41 -16.12 0.83 -11.20
CA ASP A 41 -16.85 1.38 -12.35
C ASP A 41 -18.21 2.00 -11.94
N HIS A 42 -18.75 1.61 -10.77
CA HIS A 42 -20.11 1.97 -10.34
C HIS A 42 -20.16 2.56 -8.92
N LEU A 43 -19.26 3.51 -8.63
CA LEU A 43 -19.35 4.33 -7.43
C LEU A 43 -20.51 5.35 -7.59
N LYS A 44 -21.66 5.12 -6.94
CA LYS A 44 -22.90 5.87 -7.17
C LYS A 44 -22.71 7.40 -7.10
N GLN A 45 -22.07 7.88 -6.04
CA GLN A 45 -21.84 9.29 -5.74
C GLN A 45 -20.76 9.95 -6.61
N TRP A 46 -19.99 9.16 -7.37
CA TRP A 46 -18.77 9.58 -8.04
C TRP A 46 -18.89 9.46 -9.56
N GLN A 47 -18.36 10.44 -10.29
CA GLN A 47 -18.23 10.41 -11.74
C GLN A 47 -16.76 10.28 -12.10
N VAL A 48 -16.42 9.32 -12.96
CA VAL A 48 -15.06 9.21 -13.50
C VAL A 48 -14.75 10.47 -14.30
N HIS A 49 -13.63 11.10 -14.00
CA HIS A 49 -13.14 12.28 -14.68
C HIS A 49 -11.99 11.89 -15.61
N TYR A 50 -12.29 11.83 -16.91
CA TYR A 50 -11.29 11.67 -17.95
C TYR A 50 -10.70 13.03 -18.29
N SER A 51 -9.37 13.12 -18.34
CA SER A 51 -8.69 14.36 -18.63
C SER A 51 -8.83 14.71 -20.11
N THR A 52 -9.43 15.87 -20.35
CA THR A 52 -9.52 16.57 -21.63
C THR A 52 -8.80 17.92 -21.48
N ILE A 53 -8.37 18.50 -22.59
CA ILE A 53 -7.84 19.87 -22.62
C ILE A 53 -8.92 20.71 -23.28
N GLU A 54 -9.68 21.44 -22.48
CA GLU A 54 -10.84 22.21 -22.96
C GLU A 54 -10.56 23.71 -23.05
N ASP A 55 -9.67 24.22 -22.19
CA ASP A 55 -9.30 25.63 -22.12
C ASP A 55 -7.80 25.87 -21.89
N ASP A 56 -7.41 27.14 -21.85
CA ASP A 56 -6.02 27.57 -21.63
C ASP A 56 -5.49 27.12 -20.26
N GLN A 57 -6.35 27.04 -19.24
CA GLN A 57 -5.97 26.64 -17.89
C GLN A 57 -5.62 25.14 -17.85
N ASP A 58 -6.43 24.30 -18.48
CA ASP A 58 -6.16 22.88 -18.65
C ASP A 58 -4.92 22.63 -19.49
N TYR A 59 -4.71 23.40 -20.56
CA TYR A 59 -3.50 23.30 -21.37
C TYR A 59 -2.26 23.63 -20.53
N ASN A 60 -2.29 24.74 -19.80
CA ASN A 60 -1.18 25.19 -18.96
C ASN A 60 -0.85 24.17 -17.86
N GLU A 61 -1.86 23.63 -17.15
CA GLU A 61 -1.66 22.57 -16.17
C GLU A 61 -1.09 21.29 -16.81
N PHE A 62 -1.57 20.93 -18.01
CA PHE A 62 -1.12 19.73 -18.69
C PHE A 62 0.34 19.83 -19.14
N VAL A 63 0.77 20.97 -19.69
CA VAL A 63 2.17 21.17 -20.12
C VAL A 63 3.14 21.41 -18.97
N TYR A 64 2.64 21.90 -17.84
CA TYR A 64 3.43 22.13 -16.62
C TYR A 64 4.18 20.89 -16.15
N PHE A 65 3.55 19.71 -16.24
CA PHE A 65 4.14 18.46 -15.80
C PHE A 65 4.85 17.71 -16.95
N TYR A 66 5.99 17.08 -16.64
CA TYR A 66 6.66 16.19 -17.59
C TYR A 66 5.72 15.07 -18.05
N LYS A 67 5.89 14.63 -19.31
CA LYS A 67 5.04 13.61 -19.94
C LYS A 67 4.85 12.33 -19.09
N PRO A 68 5.89 11.75 -18.45
CA PRO A 68 5.70 10.56 -17.62
C PRO A 68 4.76 10.79 -16.42
N ILE A 69 4.82 11.98 -15.82
CA ILE A 69 4.06 12.36 -14.61
C ILE A 69 2.57 12.44 -14.87
N ARG A 70 2.18 12.90 -16.07
CA ARG A 70 0.77 13.08 -16.46
C ARG A 70 -0.05 11.82 -16.27
N SER A 71 0.55 10.65 -16.50
CA SER A 71 -0.11 9.36 -16.31
C SER A 71 -0.40 9.01 -14.83
N ALA A 72 0.37 9.57 -13.89
CA ALA A 72 0.14 9.45 -12.45
C ALA A 72 -0.82 10.52 -11.88
N LEU A 73 -1.12 11.57 -12.66
CA LEU A 73 -2.03 12.65 -12.26
C LEU A 73 -3.42 12.50 -12.85
N TYR A 74 -3.51 12.07 -14.11
CA TYR A 74 -4.71 12.13 -14.93
C TYR A 74 -5.18 10.74 -15.37
N THR A 75 -6.49 10.62 -15.59
CA THR A 75 -7.10 9.42 -16.16
C THR A 75 -7.35 9.65 -17.64
N PHE A 76 -6.73 8.80 -18.48
CA PHE A 76 -6.95 8.80 -19.92
C PHE A 76 -7.90 7.66 -20.31
N GLU A 77 -8.65 7.82 -21.39
CA GLU A 77 -9.57 6.80 -21.89
C GLU A 77 -8.87 5.51 -22.34
N LYS A 78 -7.60 5.61 -22.77
CA LYS A 78 -6.80 4.49 -23.27
C LYS A 78 -5.88 3.93 -22.17
N GLU A 79 -5.70 2.60 -22.18
CA GLU A 79 -4.81 1.88 -21.27
C GLU A 79 -3.32 2.20 -21.49
N PRO A 80 -2.46 2.08 -20.45
CA PRO A 80 -2.75 1.54 -19.10
C PRO A 80 -3.23 2.59 -18.09
N ILE A 81 -4.22 2.21 -17.27
CA ILE A 81 -4.75 3.06 -16.18
C ILE A 81 -3.83 2.93 -14.96
N ILE A 82 -3.20 4.04 -14.57
CA ILE A 82 -2.36 4.14 -13.37
C ILE A 82 -3.17 4.71 -12.19
N VAL A 83 -3.99 5.72 -12.48
CA VAL A 83 -4.88 6.38 -11.52
C VAL A 83 -6.28 6.55 -12.13
N ARG A 84 -7.31 6.31 -11.31
CA ARG A 84 -8.69 6.68 -11.60
C ARG A 84 -9.05 7.93 -10.81
N ASN A 85 -9.36 9.01 -11.52
CA ASN A 85 -9.83 10.27 -10.96
C ASN A 85 -11.35 10.29 -10.98
N TYR A 86 -11.94 10.77 -9.88
CA TYR A 86 -13.37 10.95 -9.74
C TYR A 86 -13.69 12.34 -9.21
N VAL A 87 -14.83 12.88 -9.66
CA VAL A 87 -15.44 14.11 -9.14
C VAL A 87 -16.78 13.74 -8.51
N PHE A 88 -17.09 14.38 -7.38
CA PHE A 88 -18.34 14.15 -6.67
C PHE A 88 -19.54 14.76 -7.41
N LYS A 89 -20.61 14.00 -7.63
CA LYS A 89 -21.74 14.38 -8.51
C LYS A 89 -22.74 15.37 -7.91
N HIS A 90 -22.87 15.39 -6.58
CA HIS A 90 -24.07 15.93 -5.93
C HIS A 90 -23.86 17.31 -5.27
N LEU A 91 -23.04 18.17 -5.88
CA LEU A 91 -22.85 19.56 -5.46
C LEU A 91 -23.80 20.48 -6.24
N ASP A 92 -24.54 21.35 -5.53
CA ASP A 92 -25.34 22.42 -6.12
C ASP A 92 -24.95 23.81 -5.56
N GLU A 93 -25.61 24.87 -5.99
CA GLU A 93 -25.32 26.26 -5.55
C GLU A 93 -25.55 26.52 -4.05
N THR A 94 -26.25 25.63 -3.34
CA THR A 94 -26.53 25.75 -1.89
C THR A 94 -25.49 25.05 -1.02
N GLN A 95 -24.47 24.48 -1.66
CA GLN A 95 -23.40 23.77 -0.98
C GLN A 95 -22.66 24.71 -0.01
N PHE A 96 -22.29 24.18 1.16
CA PHE A 96 -21.41 24.87 2.08
C PHE A 96 -20.72 23.88 3.03
N PHE A 97 -19.61 24.33 3.60
CA PHE A 97 -18.87 23.63 4.63
C PHE A 97 -18.80 24.50 5.90
N LYS A 98 -19.10 23.90 7.06
CA LYS A 98 -19.12 24.58 8.35
C LYS A 98 -18.18 23.90 9.33
N ILE A 99 -17.33 24.69 9.97
CA ILE A 99 -16.39 24.24 11.00
C ILE A 99 -16.66 25.05 12.27
N HIS A 100 -16.95 24.37 13.37
CA HIS A 100 -17.16 25.01 14.67
C HIS A 100 -15.96 24.73 15.59
N ILE A 101 -15.24 25.78 15.99
CA ILE A 101 -14.07 25.70 16.88
C ILE A 101 -14.14 26.82 17.91
N LYS A 102 -14.10 26.49 19.20
CA LYS A 102 -13.97 27.47 20.30
C LYS A 102 -14.98 28.62 20.18
N GLU A 103 -16.25 28.26 20.03
CA GLU A 103 -17.39 29.19 19.90
C GLU A 103 -17.41 30.02 18.60
N GLN A 104 -16.46 29.81 17.68
CA GLN A 104 -16.43 30.45 16.36
C GLN A 104 -16.91 29.49 15.28
N LEU A 105 -17.76 30.00 14.39
CA LEU A 105 -18.29 29.27 13.25
C LEU A 105 -17.69 29.80 11.95
N PHE A 106 -16.99 28.92 11.23
CA PHE A 106 -16.42 29.20 9.92
C PHE A 106 -17.29 28.61 8.82
N LEU A 107 -17.75 29.44 7.88
CA LEU A 107 -18.54 29.06 6.72
C LEU A 107 -17.71 29.20 5.43
N LEU A 108 -17.54 28.10 4.71
CA LEU A 108 -16.72 28.01 3.50
C LEU A 108 -17.54 27.43 2.35
N ASP A 109 -17.18 27.77 1.12
CA ASP A 109 -17.78 27.21 -0.09
C ASP A 109 -16.97 25.99 -0.56
N ILE A 110 -17.61 24.85 -0.76
CA ILE A 110 -17.03 23.65 -1.38
C ILE A 110 -16.92 23.87 -2.89
N LYS A 111 -15.71 24.17 -3.37
CA LYS A 111 -15.41 24.26 -4.79
C LYS A 111 -15.58 22.90 -5.47
N GLN A 112 -15.00 21.86 -4.89
CA GLN A 112 -15.12 20.48 -5.37
C GLN A 112 -14.67 19.45 -4.33
N ILE A 113 -15.11 18.22 -4.53
CA ILE A 113 -14.63 17.05 -3.81
C ILE A 113 -14.14 16.04 -4.85
N ARG A 114 -12.91 15.57 -4.70
CA ARG A 114 -12.27 14.65 -5.65
C ARG A 114 -11.77 13.39 -4.95
N LEU A 115 -11.78 12.30 -5.69
CA LEU A 115 -11.23 11.02 -5.25
C LEU A 115 -10.24 10.53 -6.32
N LYS A 116 -9.03 10.19 -5.92
CA LYS A 116 -8.04 9.50 -6.77
C LYS A 116 -7.79 8.11 -6.21
N LEU A 117 -7.87 7.10 -7.07
CA LEU A 117 -7.55 5.72 -6.72
C LEU A 117 -6.40 5.21 -7.60
N TYR A 118 -5.27 4.91 -6.98
CA TYR A 118 -4.05 4.45 -7.61
C TYR A 118 -3.97 2.93 -7.63
N LYS A 119 -3.37 2.39 -8.70
CA LYS A 119 -3.19 0.94 -8.88
C LYS A 119 -2.27 0.28 -7.86
N THR A 120 -1.56 1.06 -7.05
CA THR A 120 -0.77 0.60 -5.90
C THR A 120 -1.63 0.33 -4.66
N GLY A 121 -2.95 0.53 -4.76
CA GLY A 121 -3.90 0.38 -3.66
C GLY A 121 -3.92 1.58 -2.72
N ILE A 122 -3.57 2.76 -3.23
CA ILE A 122 -3.64 4.04 -2.50
C ILE A 122 -4.82 4.85 -3.01
N GLY A 123 -5.56 5.46 -2.08
CA GLY A 123 -6.64 6.39 -2.34
C GLY A 123 -6.32 7.77 -1.75
N LEU A 124 -6.67 8.83 -2.47
CA LEU A 124 -6.60 10.21 -2.00
C LEU A 124 -7.99 10.84 -2.14
N LEU A 125 -8.62 11.18 -1.02
CA LEU A 125 -9.85 11.96 -1.00
C LEU A 125 -9.50 13.43 -0.71
N SER A 126 -9.90 14.35 -1.59
CA SER A 126 -9.62 15.79 -1.40
C SER A 126 -10.89 16.62 -1.29
N PHE A 127 -10.91 17.53 -0.32
CA PHE A 127 -11.92 18.58 -0.17
C PHE A 127 -11.29 19.93 -0.51
N GLU A 128 -11.86 20.65 -1.47
CA GLU A 128 -11.40 21.98 -1.86
C GLU A 128 -12.42 23.02 -1.45
N LEU A 129 -12.02 23.86 -0.50
CA LEU A 129 -12.88 24.83 0.17
C LEU A 129 -12.37 26.24 -0.09
N LEU A 130 -13.29 27.18 -0.34
CA LEU A 130 -13.03 28.59 -0.56
C LEU A 130 -13.54 29.40 0.62
N ASN A 131 -12.70 30.32 1.07
CA ASN A 131 -13.00 31.29 2.11
C ASN A 131 -13.18 32.68 1.49
N HIS A 132 -14.38 33.26 1.65
CA HIS A 132 -14.69 34.62 1.18
C HIS A 132 -14.84 35.64 2.32
N HIS A 133 -14.72 35.21 3.58
CA HIS A 133 -15.14 35.99 4.74
C HIS A 133 -14.05 36.26 5.79
N TYR A 134 -13.15 35.30 6.02
CA TYR A 134 -12.21 35.32 7.15
C TYR A 134 -10.82 35.80 6.70
N LEU A 135 -10.28 36.83 7.34
CA LEU A 135 -9.06 37.54 6.92
C LEU A 135 -7.96 37.44 7.97
N GLN A 136 -8.27 37.13 9.23
CA GLN A 136 -7.28 37.12 10.29
C GLN A 136 -6.46 35.83 10.25
N LEU A 137 -5.19 35.95 10.58
CA LEU A 137 -4.25 34.82 10.60
C LEU A 137 -4.78 33.65 11.46
N GLU A 138 -5.30 33.98 12.64
CA GLU A 138 -5.84 33.02 13.59
C GLU A 138 -7.10 32.31 13.06
N GLU A 139 -7.89 32.97 12.21
CA GLU A 139 -9.06 32.37 11.56
C GLU A 139 -8.63 31.37 10.48
N ILE A 140 -7.60 31.72 9.69
CA ILE A 140 -7.00 30.81 8.69
C ILE A 140 -6.38 29.58 9.39
N GLU A 141 -5.69 29.78 10.52
CA GLU A 141 -5.21 28.68 11.38
C GLU A 141 -6.35 27.77 11.84
N ALA A 142 -7.45 28.36 12.30
CA ALA A 142 -8.63 27.63 12.74
C ALA A 142 -9.21 26.78 11.62
N ILE A 143 -9.39 27.34 10.43
CA ILE A 143 -9.89 26.61 9.25
C ILE A 143 -8.95 25.45 8.91
N ASN A 144 -7.64 25.70 8.84
CA ASN A 144 -6.64 24.70 8.49
C ASN A 144 -6.55 23.54 9.51
N SER A 145 -7.00 23.75 10.74
CA SER A 145 -7.05 22.71 11.77
C SER A 145 -8.01 21.56 11.44
N PHE A 146 -8.94 21.75 10.49
CA PHE A 146 -9.78 20.68 9.95
C PHE A 146 -8.97 19.51 9.39
N SER A 147 -7.71 19.74 8.99
CA SER A 147 -6.78 18.67 8.63
C SER A 147 -6.65 17.57 9.71
N LYS A 148 -6.94 17.85 10.98
CA LYS A 148 -6.85 16.89 12.10
C LYS A 148 -8.09 16.00 12.29
N MET A 149 -9.02 15.99 11.33
CA MET A 149 -10.38 15.46 11.53
C MET A 149 -10.58 13.97 11.20
N ILE A 150 -9.54 13.21 10.83
CA ILE A 150 -9.73 11.78 10.49
C ILE A 150 -10.29 11.02 11.71
N TYR A 151 -9.68 11.23 12.87
CA TYR A 151 -10.17 10.84 14.20
C TYR A 151 -9.42 11.67 15.27
N PRO A 152 -9.93 11.77 16.52
CA PRO A 152 -9.30 12.62 17.53
C PRO A 152 -7.83 12.30 17.78
N PRO A 153 -6.94 13.32 17.85
CA PRO A 153 -5.52 13.09 18.01
C PRO A 153 -5.11 12.65 19.42
N ILE A 154 -5.90 13.05 20.42
CA ILE A 154 -5.65 12.75 21.82
C ILE A 154 -6.97 12.71 22.58
N LEU A 155 -7.03 11.86 23.60
CA LEU A 155 -8.13 11.82 24.56
C LEU A 155 -7.68 12.34 25.94
N PRO A 156 -8.59 12.95 26.73
CA PRO A 156 -9.99 13.21 26.41
C PRO A 156 -10.15 14.36 25.40
N LEU A 157 -11.32 14.47 24.75
CA LEU A 157 -11.56 15.39 23.63
C LEU A 157 -11.28 16.87 23.99
N GLU A 158 -11.46 17.27 25.25
CA GLU A 158 -11.14 18.61 25.73
C GLU A 158 -9.65 18.95 25.50
N LYS A 159 -8.74 17.97 25.63
CA LYS A 159 -7.33 18.18 25.30
C LYS A 159 -7.12 18.40 23.81
N ALA A 160 -7.82 17.65 22.96
CA ALA A 160 -7.76 17.86 21.51
C ALA A 160 -8.32 19.23 21.11
N ARG A 161 -9.44 19.67 21.72
CA ARG A 161 -10.07 20.98 21.46
C ARG A 161 -9.17 22.16 21.83
N ASN A 162 -8.34 22.01 22.87
CA ASN A 162 -7.32 23.02 23.19
C ASN A 162 -6.34 23.26 22.02
N GLU A 163 -6.09 22.24 21.21
CA GLU A 163 -5.21 22.24 20.03
C GLU A 163 -5.97 22.42 18.70
N TRP A 164 -7.12 23.11 18.76
CA TRP A 164 -8.00 23.43 17.62
C TRP A 164 -8.69 22.24 16.97
N PHE A 165 -8.80 21.09 17.64
CA PHE A 165 -9.70 20.05 17.14
C PHE A 165 -11.16 20.58 17.14
N PRO A 166 -11.92 20.40 16.04
CA PRO A 166 -13.26 20.96 15.91
C PRO A 166 -14.24 20.36 16.93
N GLU A 167 -15.20 21.18 17.35
CA GLU A 167 -16.33 20.73 18.16
C GLU A 167 -17.39 20.06 17.31
N SER A 168 -17.63 20.61 16.12
CA SER A 168 -18.43 19.98 15.09
C SER A 168 -17.98 20.41 13.70
N VAL A 169 -18.30 19.56 12.73
CA VAL A 169 -18.15 19.87 11.31
C VAL A 169 -19.43 19.46 10.61
N SER A 170 -19.97 20.34 9.79
CA SER A 170 -21.14 20.01 8.96
C SER A 170 -20.96 20.44 7.53
N MET A 171 -21.66 19.74 6.64
CA MET A 171 -21.54 19.93 5.22
C MET A 171 -22.92 19.79 4.60
N ARG A 172 -23.33 20.82 3.85
CA ARG A 172 -24.45 20.73 2.92
C ARG A 172 -23.88 20.53 1.53
N LEU A 173 -24.25 19.44 0.87
CA LEU A 173 -23.81 19.16 -0.50
C LEU A 173 -24.82 19.70 -1.51
N ASN A 174 -26.10 19.62 -1.16
CA ASN A 174 -27.21 20.11 -1.95
C ASN A 174 -28.42 20.38 -1.04
N LYS A 175 -29.56 20.75 -1.62
CA LYS A 175 -30.81 21.02 -0.88
C LYS A 175 -31.29 19.89 0.02
N GLU A 176 -31.00 18.63 -0.33
CA GLU A 176 -31.50 17.44 0.39
C GLU A 176 -30.43 16.82 1.30
N THR A 177 -29.16 16.96 0.94
CA THR A 177 -28.06 16.27 1.60
C THR A 177 -27.31 17.20 2.56
N TYR A 178 -27.49 16.97 3.86
CA TYR A 178 -26.76 17.59 4.95
C TYR A 178 -26.20 16.51 5.88
N ILE A 179 -24.92 16.61 6.23
CA ILE A 179 -24.24 15.72 7.18
C ILE A 179 -23.57 16.56 8.25
N GLU A 180 -23.58 16.08 9.48
CA GLU A 180 -22.93 16.70 10.62
C GLU A 180 -22.21 15.65 11.46
N GLU A 181 -20.99 15.98 11.88
CA GLU A 181 -20.16 15.18 12.77
C GLU A 181 -19.90 15.95 14.06
N LEU A 182 -20.27 15.34 15.19
CA LEU A 182 -20.20 15.90 16.55
C LEU A 182 -19.15 15.24 17.45
N PHE A 183 -18.41 14.25 16.94
CA PHE A 183 -17.36 13.50 17.63
C PHE A 183 -17.84 12.82 18.91
N THR A 184 -19.02 12.20 18.86
CA THR A 184 -19.68 11.55 20.00
C THR A 184 -19.39 10.05 20.14
N ALA A 185 -18.53 9.49 19.29
CA ALA A 185 -18.21 8.06 19.31
C ALA A 185 -17.45 7.64 20.59
N ASP A 186 -17.63 6.38 21.01
CA ASP A 186 -16.85 5.78 22.10
C ASP A 186 -15.48 5.33 21.57
N TYR A 187 -14.54 6.28 21.50
CA TYR A 187 -13.19 6.06 20.96
C TYR A 187 -12.35 5.04 21.75
N TYR A 188 -12.78 4.62 22.95
CA TYR A 188 -12.15 3.52 23.69
C TYR A 188 -12.51 2.15 23.12
N LYS A 189 -13.70 2.00 22.55
CA LYS A 189 -14.16 0.76 21.90
C LYS A 189 -13.93 0.78 20.40
N GLU A 190 -14.16 1.92 19.77
CA GLU A 190 -14.08 2.11 18.32
C GLU A 190 -12.86 2.97 17.97
N SER A 191 -11.69 2.54 18.44
CA SER A 191 -10.44 3.23 18.15
C SER A 191 -10.19 3.32 16.65
N LEU A 192 -9.60 4.45 16.23
CA LEU A 192 -9.19 4.75 14.85
C LEU A 192 -10.35 4.74 13.81
N THR A 193 -11.58 4.92 14.26
CA THR A 193 -12.74 5.01 13.36
C THR A 193 -12.69 6.33 12.60
N ILE A 194 -12.58 6.24 11.27
CA ILE A 194 -12.64 7.38 10.37
C ILE A 194 -13.97 8.12 10.58
N SER A 195 -13.92 9.45 10.61
CA SER A 195 -15.08 10.33 10.70
C SER A 195 -16.26 9.86 9.82
N PRO A 196 -17.48 9.74 10.38
CA PRO A 196 -18.69 9.41 9.63
C PRO A 196 -18.93 10.33 8.42
N LEU A 197 -18.53 11.60 8.53
CA LEU A 197 -18.63 12.56 7.42
C LEU A 197 -17.77 12.13 6.22
N ILE A 198 -16.52 11.69 6.46
CA ILE A 198 -15.62 11.19 5.41
C ILE A 198 -16.20 9.91 4.80
N MET A 199 -16.68 8.98 5.64
CA MET A 199 -17.26 7.73 5.19
C MET A 199 -18.53 7.93 4.36
N PHE A 200 -19.37 8.90 4.72
CA PHE A 200 -20.55 9.27 3.96
C PHE A 200 -20.20 9.73 2.52
N ILE A 201 -19.11 10.49 2.38
CA ILE A 201 -18.64 11.02 1.09
C ILE A 201 -18.01 9.94 0.22
N LEU A 202 -17.27 9.01 0.82
CA LEU A 202 -16.73 7.86 0.09
C LEU A 202 -17.88 6.97 -0.41
N GLY A 203 -18.90 6.78 0.42
CA GLY A 203 -20.13 6.06 0.08
C GLY A 203 -20.08 4.57 0.38
N ASP A 204 -21.21 3.89 0.15
CA ASP A 204 -21.47 2.53 0.62
C ASP A 204 -20.37 1.47 0.34
N PRO A 205 -19.68 1.45 -0.82
CA PRO A 205 -18.68 0.41 -1.06
C PRO A 205 -17.51 0.42 -0.06
N PHE A 206 -17.19 1.57 0.53
CA PHE A 206 -16.02 1.75 1.39
C PHE A 206 -16.32 1.41 2.86
N VAL A 207 -15.40 0.70 3.53
CA VAL A 207 -15.53 0.28 4.93
C VAL A 207 -14.19 0.34 5.67
N CYS A 208 -14.18 0.71 6.96
CA CYS A 208 -12.93 0.77 7.76
C CYS A 208 -12.53 -0.56 8.41
N LYS A 209 -13.46 -1.51 8.54
CA LYS A 209 -13.24 -2.81 9.16
C LYS A 209 -13.92 -3.87 8.31
N GLU A 210 -13.18 -4.93 8.01
CA GLU A 210 -13.73 -6.09 7.33
C GLU A 210 -14.69 -6.80 8.30
N LYS A 211 -16.00 -6.63 8.08
CA LYS A 211 -16.99 -7.51 8.69
C LYS A 211 -17.02 -8.78 7.85
N GLU A 212 -16.93 -9.95 8.50
CA GLU A 212 -16.90 -11.25 7.82
C GLU A 212 -18.01 -11.34 6.75
N LYS A 213 -17.63 -11.74 5.52
CA LYS A 213 -18.50 -12.15 4.40
C LYS A 213 -19.30 -11.05 3.67
N SER A 214 -18.71 -9.89 3.37
CA SER A 214 -19.29 -8.99 2.36
C SER A 214 -18.44 -8.98 1.08
N TYR A 215 -18.96 -9.55 0.00
CA TYR A 215 -18.37 -9.43 -1.34
C TYR A 215 -18.49 -7.98 -1.86
N ASN A 216 -17.53 -7.54 -2.69
CA ASN A 216 -17.48 -6.22 -3.33
C ASN A 216 -17.42 -5.02 -2.37
N ARG A 217 -16.76 -5.16 -1.21
CA ARG A 217 -16.43 -4.02 -0.35
C ARG A 217 -14.98 -3.60 -0.57
N ILE A 218 -14.73 -2.31 -0.40
CA ILE A 218 -13.41 -1.70 -0.45
C ILE A 218 -13.03 -1.39 1.00
N VAL A 219 -12.14 -2.20 1.57
CA VAL A 219 -11.63 -1.96 2.92
C VAL A 219 -10.61 -0.83 2.84
N ILE A 220 -10.72 0.18 3.70
CA ILE A 220 -9.80 1.32 3.75
C ILE A 220 -9.15 1.49 5.12
N GLU A 221 -7.88 1.90 5.12
CA GLU A 221 -7.13 2.22 6.33
C GLU A 221 -6.39 3.57 6.17
N PRO A 222 -6.45 4.49 7.15
CA PRO A 222 -5.67 5.73 7.10
C PRO A 222 -4.16 5.46 7.10
N ILE A 223 -3.40 6.12 6.23
CA ILE A 223 -1.95 5.89 6.13
C ILE A 223 -1.14 6.91 6.95
N LEU A 224 -1.55 8.18 6.97
CA LEU A 224 -0.88 9.25 7.72
C LEU A 224 -1.43 9.44 9.14
N GLY A 225 -2.05 8.40 9.70
CA GLY A 225 -2.63 8.43 11.04
C GLY A 225 -3.92 9.23 11.10
N ASN A 226 -3.93 10.27 11.94
CA ASN A 226 -5.12 11.07 12.30
C ASN A 226 -5.25 12.38 11.52
N GLN A 227 -4.27 12.71 10.67
CA GLN A 227 -4.23 13.97 9.94
C GLN A 227 -4.29 13.77 8.42
N MET A 228 -5.08 14.62 7.79
CA MET A 228 -5.03 14.93 6.36
C MET A 228 -3.89 15.91 6.11
N PHE A 229 -3.43 15.99 4.87
CA PHE A 229 -2.55 17.06 4.44
C PHE A 229 -3.36 18.32 4.12
N CYS A 230 -2.87 19.49 4.50
CA CYS A 230 -3.49 20.79 4.24
C CYS A 230 -2.67 21.61 3.23
N CYS A 231 -3.18 21.82 2.03
CA CYS A 231 -2.64 22.84 1.14
C CYS A 231 -3.50 24.11 1.29
N CYS A 232 -2.90 25.21 1.77
CA CYS A 232 -3.59 26.46 2.02
C CYS A 232 -2.94 27.57 1.20
N ILE A 233 -3.73 28.23 0.36
CA ILE A 233 -3.32 29.43 -0.37
C ILE A 233 -4.06 30.60 0.24
N TYR A 234 -3.32 31.57 0.74
CA TYR A 234 -3.84 32.70 1.48
C TYR A 234 -3.37 34.02 0.85
N GLN A 235 -4.31 34.74 0.24
CA GLN A 235 -4.04 36.04 -0.36
C GLN A 235 -4.04 37.13 0.71
N SER A 236 -2.85 37.60 1.08
CA SER A 236 -2.66 38.63 2.10
C SER A 236 -1.42 39.48 1.80
N PRO A 237 -1.55 40.53 0.96
CA PRO A 237 -0.44 41.43 0.65
C PRO A 237 0.19 42.04 1.91
N ILE A 238 -0.65 42.41 2.88
CA ILE A 238 -0.23 43.00 4.16
C ILE A 238 0.66 42.02 4.93
N LEU A 239 0.27 40.74 4.99
CA LEU A 239 1.05 39.74 5.70
C LEU A 239 2.36 39.44 4.99
N VAL A 240 2.37 39.35 3.65
CA VAL A 240 3.61 39.20 2.89
C VAL A 240 4.55 40.34 3.23
N ASP A 241 4.12 41.61 3.05
CA ASP A 241 4.95 42.79 3.32
C ASP A 241 5.47 42.83 4.77
N ALA A 242 4.63 42.45 5.76
CA ALA A 242 5.03 42.38 7.16
C ALA A 242 6.11 41.31 7.40
N ILE A 243 6.02 40.15 6.74
CA ILE A 243 7.06 39.12 6.83
C ILE A 243 8.34 39.59 6.15
N GLU A 244 8.25 40.26 4.99
CA GLU A 244 9.43 40.78 4.28
C GLU A 244 10.20 41.81 5.10
N LYS A 245 9.50 42.64 5.87
CA LYS A 245 10.08 43.65 6.76
C LYS A 245 10.56 43.08 8.11
N GLY A 246 10.34 41.79 8.37
CA GLY A 246 10.67 41.16 9.65
C GLY A 246 9.77 41.62 10.81
N GLU A 247 8.58 42.15 10.52
CA GLU A 247 7.62 42.65 11.52
C GLU A 247 6.83 41.52 12.16
N VAL A 248 6.84 40.32 11.56
CA VAL A 248 6.20 39.12 12.12
C VAL A 248 7.23 38.29 12.87
N ALA A 249 6.99 38.07 14.17
CA ALA A 249 7.83 37.22 14.99
C ALA A 249 7.93 35.78 14.41
N GLN A 250 9.14 35.24 14.35
CA GLN A 250 9.41 33.91 13.81
C GLN A 250 8.56 32.82 14.47
N GLU A 251 8.38 32.88 15.80
CA GLU A 251 7.52 31.94 16.54
C GLU A 251 6.07 31.95 16.04
N ARG A 252 5.55 33.12 15.64
CA ARG A 252 4.19 33.25 15.09
C ARG A 252 4.09 32.59 13.72
N LEU A 253 5.12 32.74 12.87
CA LEU A 253 5.19 32.06 11.58
C LEU A 253 5.30 30.55 11.73
N GLU A 254 6.18 30.07 12.62
CA GLU A 254 6.31 28.63 12.89
C GLU A 254 5.02 28.02 13.44
N ARG A 255 4.31 28.74 14.31
CA ARG A 255 3.00 28.30 14.84
C ARG A 255 1.95 28.20 13.74
N PHE A 256 1.90 29.20 12.86
CA PHE A 256 1.01 29.20 11.71
C PHE A 256 1.26 27.98 10.82
N MET A 257 2.53 27.65 10.61
CA MET A 257 2.97 26.53 9.79
C MET A 257 2.70 25.15 10.39
N THR A 258 2.94 24.98 11.69
CA THR A 258 2.89 23.67 12.34
C THR A 258 1.48 23.24 12.73
N LEU A 259 0.50 24.14 12.62
CA LEU A 259 -0.87 23.95 13.14
C LEU A 259 -0.91 23.49 14.60
N ASN A 260 0.16 23.70 15.38
CA ASN A 260 0.28 23.18 16.73
C ASN A 260 0.73 24.28 17.70
N LYS A 261 -0.04 24.48 18.78
CA LYS A 261 0.22 25.53 19.77
C LYS A 261 1.40 25.23 20.70
N LYS A 262 1.83 23.97 20.82
CA LYS A 262 2.76 23.53 21.88
C LYS A 262 4.14 23.07 21.40
N MET A 263 4.38 22.99 20.09
CA MET A 263 5.62 22.43 19.54
C MET A 263 6.31 23.43 18.63
N SER A 264 7.31 24.16 19.17
CA SER A 264 8.39 24.73 18.36
C SER A 264 9.43 23.62 18.20
N TYR A 265 9.26 22.78 17.17
CA TYR A 265 10.33 21.88 16.73
C TYR A 265 11.03 22.54 15.55
N SER A 266 12.29 22.89 15.70
CA SER A 266 13.12 23.51 14.66
C SER A 266 13.52 22.55 13.52
N ALA A 267 12.88 21.39 13.35
CA ALA A 267 13.55 20.27 12.68
C ALA A 267 13.19 20.03 11.20
N THR A 268 12.06 20.52 10.65
CA THR A 268 11.67 20.15 9.26
C THR A 268 10.79 21.14 8.50
N SER A 269 10.54 22.35 8.99
CA SER A 269 9.81 23.36 8.21
C SER A 269 10.78 24.07 7.27
N SER A 270 10.55 23.97 5.96
CA SER A 270 11.29 24.77 4.98
C SER A 270 10.47 25.95 4.50
N TYR A 271 11.19 27.03 4.19
CA TYR A 271 10.61 28.26 3.68
C TYR A 271 11.18 28.55 2.30
N ILE A 272 10.29 28.81 1.35
CA ILE A 272 10.65 29.30 0.02
C ILE A 272 10.04 30.69 -0.11
N LYS A 273 10.83 31.65 -0.56
CA LYS A 273 10.37 33.03 -0.76
C LYS A 273 10.68 33.45 -2.19
N ASN A 274 9.72 34.11 -2.82
CA ASN A 274 9.92 34.94 -4.00
C ASN A 274 9.35 36.35 -3.74
N ASP A 275 9.32 37.22 -4.75
CA ASP A 275 8.91 38.62 -4.60
C ASP A 275 7.41 38.80 -4.29
N TYR A 276 6.58 37.78 -4.54
CA TYR A 276 5.12 37.85 -4.45
C TYR A 276 4.52 36.89 -3.40
N SER A 277 5.25 35.84 -3.04
CA SER A 277 4.74 34.70 -2.30
C SER A 277 5.78 34.14 -1.33
N ILE A 278 5.27 33.66 -0.19
CA ILE A 278 6.04 32.98 0.86
C ILE A 278 5.40 31.62 1.06
N TYR A 279 6.19 30.59 0.87
CA TYR A 279 5.80 29.21 1.11
C TYR A 279 6.37 28.72 2.41
N GLY A 280 5.55 28.04 3.19
CA GLY A 280 6.03 27.17 4.24
C GLY A 280 5.61 25.74 3.97
N ILE A 281 6.53 24.80 4.20
CA ILE A 281 6.34 23.39 3.86
C ILE A 281 6.69 22.53 5.07
N ASN A 282 5.81 21.60 5.41
CA ASN A 282 6.10 20.53 6.35
C ASN A 282 5.33 19.24 5.98
N ARG A 283 5.49 18.20 6.80
CA ARG A 283 4.89 16.86 6.58
C ARG A 283 3.35 16.80 6.54
N PHE A 284 2.64 17.86 6.93
CA PHE A 284 1.17 17.90 6.95
C PHE A 284 0.60 19.18 6.29
N MET A 285 1.44 20.10 5.84
CA MET A 285 0.99 21.37 5.29
C MET A 285 1.91 21.91 4.20
N LEU A 286 1.28 22.44 3.15
CA LEU A 286 1.84 23.41 2.24
C LEU A 286 1.06 24.71 2.39
N LEU A 287 1.66 25.73 2.97
CA LEU A 287 1.07 27.07 3.05
C LEU A 287 1.72 27.95 2.00
N CYS A 288 0.92 28.68 1.24
CA CYS A 288 1.34 29.79 0.40
C CYS A 288 0.66 31.07 0.89
N VAL A 289 1.43 32.06 1.33
CA VAL A 289 0.94 33.42 1.58
C VAL A 289 1.38 34.30 0.43
N THR A 290 0.45 34.95 -0.25
CA THR A 290 0.74 35.63 -1.52
C THR A 290 0.06 37.00 -1.62
N LYS A 291 0.65 37.91 -2.43
CA LYS A 291 0.08 39.23 -2.73
C LYS A 291 -1.10 39.11 -3.72
N GLU A 292 -1.06 38.14 -4.63
CA GLU A 292 -2.05 37.97 -5.70
C GLU A 292 -2.79 36.65 -5.56
N TRP A 293 -3.95 36.52 -6.21
CA TRP A 293 -4.68 35.26 -6.19
C TRP A 293 -3.94 34.22 -7.03
N LEU A 294 -3.60 33.08 -6.42
CA LEU A 294 -3.03 31.92 -7.09
C LEU A 294 -4.02 30.76 -6.98
N GLU A 295 -4.21 30.03 -8.07
CA GLU A 295 -5.09 28.87 -8.05
C GLU A 295 -4.39 27.65 -7.46
N GLY A 296 -5.09 26.95 -6.55
CA GLY A 296 -4.55 25.79 -5.85
C GLY A 296 -4.40 24.52 -6.67
N LYS A 297 -4.86 24.49 -7.92
CA LYS A 297 -4.85 23.28 -8.76
C LYS A 297 -3.44 22.72 -8.93
N LEU A 298 -2.45 23.55 -9.28
CA LEU A 298 -1.05 23.11 -9.47
C LEU A 298 -0.42 22.58 -8.18
N TYR A 299 -0.56 23.33 -7.08
CA TYR A 299 -0.05 22.93 -5.77
C TYR A 299 -0.68 21.63 -5.28
N ASN A 300 -1.99 21.44 -5.52
CA ASN A 300 -2.69 20.21 -5.23
C ASN A 300 -2.09 19.01 -5.98
N GLN A 301 -1.73 19.16 -7.25
CA GLN A 301 -1.11 18.07 -8.02
C GLN A 301 0.30 17.75 -7.52
N LEU A 302 1.12 18.76 -7.17
CA LEU A 302 2.44 18.56 -6.56
C LEU A 302 2.33 17.76 -5.26
N VAL A 303 1.45 18.20 -4.37
CA VAL A 303 1.19 17.53 -3.09
C VAL A 303 0.64 16.11 -3.31
N THR A 304 -0.28 15.93 -4.26
CA THR A 304 -0.85 14.63 -4.64
C THR A 304 0.24 13.62 -5.00
N LEU A 305 1.23 14.01 -5.80
CA LEU A 305 2.32 13.13 -6.20
C LEU A 305 3.18 12.70 -5.00
N VAL A 306 3.51 13.64 -4.11
CA VAL A 306 4.34 13.36 -2.93
C VAL A 306 3.58 12.51 -1.91
N LEU A 307 2.30 12.83 -1.66
CA LEU A 307 1.44 12.06 -0.76
C LEU A 307 1.24 10.63 -1.27
N MET A 308 0.98 10.46 -2.57
CA MET A 308 0.86 9.13 -3.16
C MET A 308 2.16 8.33 -3.02
N GLN A 309 3.33 8.96 -3.21
CA GLN A 309 4.62 8.30 -3.01
C GLN A 309 4.82 7.89 -1.55
N ARG A 310 4.61 8.81 -0.60
CA ARG A 310 4.73 8.51 0.82
C ARG A 310 3.79 7.38 1.24
N ALA A 311 2.54 7.48 0.79
CA ALA A 311 1.50 6.53 1.12
C ALA A 311 1.81 5.13 0.57
N THR A 312 2.30 5.04 -0.67
CA THR A 312 2.73 3.77 -1.27
C THR A 312 3.91 3.17 -0.51
N LEU A 313 4.93 3.96 -0.17
CA LEU A 313 6.09 3.48 0.61
C LEU A 313 5.68 2.92 1.97
N LEU A 314 4.84 3.64 2.72
CA LEU A 314 4.34 3.19 4.02
C LEU A 314 3.48 1.93 3.92
N SER A 315 2.61 1.86 2.90
CA SER A 315 1.79 0.69 2.64
C SER A 315 2.66 -0.53 2.33
N LEU A 316 3.67 -0.40 1.47
CA LEU A 316 4.56 -1.50 1.11
C LEU A 316 5.39 -2.00 2.32
N SER A 317 5.95 -1.09 3.11
CA SER A 317 6.69 -1.48 4.33
C SER A 317 5.79 -2.21 5.33
N THR A 318 4.53 -1.78 5.48
CA THR A 318 3.53 -2.48 6.31
C THR A 318 3.23 -3.88 5.80
N GLU A 319 3.08 -4.06 4.48
CA GLU A 319 2.86 -5.37 3.87
C GLU A 319 4.09 -6.29 4.00
N ILE A 320 5.30 -5.78 3.84
CA ILE A 320 6.54 -6.54 4.05
C ILE A 320 6.65 -7.03 5.50
N ALA A 321 6.34 -6.17 6.48
CA ALA A 321 6.32 -6.58 7.88
C ALA A 321 5.34 -7.75 8.11
N ARG A 322 4.18 -7.75 7.44
CA ARG A 322 3.18 -8.85 7.51
C ARG A 322 3.69 -10.15 6.90
N ILE A 323 4.51 -10.11 5.84
CA ILE A 323 5.09 -11.31 5.20
C ILE A 323 5.83 -12.20 6.20
N SER A 324 6.57 -11.60 7.15
CA SER A 324 7.31 -12.34 8.17
C SER A 324 6.45 -13.26 9.05
N THR A 325 5.14 -12.99 9.12
CA THR A 325 4.17 -13.75 9.92
C THR A 325 3.43 -14.82 9.13
N LEU A 326 3.58 -14.85 7.80
CA LEU A 326 2.86 -15.76 6.93
C LEU A 326 3.36 -17.20 7.02
N PRO A 327 2.47 -18.19 6.79
CA PRO A 327 2.89 -19.56 6.64
C PRO A 327 3.67 -19.76 5.33
N LYS A 328 4.63 -20.69 5.34
CA LYS A 328 5.56 -20.94 4.22
C LYS A 328 4.88 -21.18 2.87
N TYR A 329 3.68 -21.73 2.85
CA TYR A 329 2.98 -22.04 1.60
C TYR A 329 2.38 -20.80 0.92
N ALA A 330 2.05 -19.74 1.68
CA ALA A 330 1.53 -18.48 1.16
C ALA A 330 2.63 -17.44 0.87
N LEU A 331 3.85 -17.72 1.32
CA LEU A 331 4.98 -16.80 1.28
C LEU A 331 5.39 -16.40 -0.15
N SER A 332 5.54 -17.37 -1.07
CA SER A 332 6.00 -17.09 -2.45
C SER A 332 5.00 -16.19 -3.21
N GLU A 333 3.69 -16.46 -3.07
CA GLU A 333 2.63 -15.66 -3.71
C GLU A 333 2.59 -14.23 -3.15
N ALA A 334 2.66 -14.08 -1.82
CA ALA A 334 2.73 -12.79 -1.14
C ALA A 334 3.95 -11.95 -1.58
N ILE A 335 5.13 -12.58 -1.62
CA ILE A 335 6.38 -11.92 -2.02
C ILE A 335 6.28 -11.46 -3.47
N SER A 336 5.83 -12.33 -4.38
CA SER A 336 5.63 -11.97 -5.79
C SER A 336 4.72 -10.75 -5.96
N SER A 337 3.65 -10.65 -5.17
CA SER A 337 2.75 -9.50 -5.23
C SER A 337 3.42 -8.20 -4.78
N ILE A 338 4.12 -8.22 -3.63
CA ILE A 338 4.86 -7.03 -3.15
C ILE A 338 5.87 -6.58 -4.20
N TYR A 339 6.61 -7.51 -4.80
CA TYR A 339 7.55 -7.23 -5.87
C TYR A 339 6.91 -6.54 -7.07
N GLU A 340 5.75 -7.04 -7.51
CA GLU A 340 5.03 -6.45 -8.63
C GLU A 340 4.67 -4.99 -8.34
N ILE A 341 4.10 -4.72 -7.15
CA ILE A 341 3.67 -3.37 -6.77
C ILE A 341 4.87 -2.45 -6.58
N TYR A 342 5.96 -2.95 -5.98
CA TYR A 342 7.21 -2.22 -5.85
C TYR A 342 7.77 -1.81 -7.23
N ILE A 343 7.87 -2.74 -8.18
CA ILE A 343 8.34 -2.43 -9.55
C ILE A 343 7.42 -1.40 -10.22
N GLN A 344 6.11 -1.55 -10.05
CA GLN A 344 5.14 -0.58 -10.58
C GLN A 344 5.33 0.81 -9.97
N PHE A 345 5.57 0.89 -8.66
CA PHE A 345 5.85 2.13 -7.96
C PHE A 345 7.10 2.82 -8.52
N ILE A 346 8.23 2.10 -8.58
CA ILE A 346 9.50 2.62 -9.10
C ILE A 346 9.36 3.13 -10.53
N ASN A 347 8.70 2.36 -11.40
CA ASN A 347 8.66 2.66 -12.83
C ASN A 347 7.65 3.73 -13.21
N GLN A 348 6.62 3.97 -12.40
CA GLN A 348 5.46 4.75 -12.83
C GLN A 348 4.98 5.81 -11.84
N LEU A 349 5.47 5.81 -10.60
CA LEU A 349 4.93 6.64 -9.53
C LEU A 349 6.02 7.32 -8.67
N TYR A 350 7.26 6.84 -8.72
CA TYR A 350 8.40 7.49 -8.09
C TYR A 350 9.04 8.49 -9.06
N PHE A 351 9.11 9.76 -8.65
CA PHE A 351 9.63 10.84 -9.47
C PHE A 351 10.58 11.72 -8.67
N LYS A 352 11.80 11.92 -9.17
CA LYS A 352 12.77 12.86 -8.58
C LYS A 352 12.44 14.31 -8.90
N GLU A 353 11.86 14.54 -10.07
CA GLU A 353 11.52 15.85 -10.60
C GLU A 353 10.26 15.74 -11.45
N VAL A 354 9.40 16.75 -11.44
CA VAL A 354 8.05 16.66 -12.03
C VAL A 354 7.71 17.77 -13.04
N THR A 355 8.47 18.86 -13.05
CA THR A 355 8.25 20.04 -13.90
C THR A 355 9.58 20.75 -14.19
N GLU A 356 9.67 21.44 -15.34
CA GLU A 356 10.80 22.34 -15.68
C GLU A 356 10.68 23.71 -14.97
N GLU A 357 9.51 24.03 -14.42
CA GLU A 357 9.30 25.29 -13.73
C GLU A 357 10.08 25.30 -12.41
N GLY A 358 10.99 26.27 -12.25
CA GLY A 358 11.89 26.34 -11.10
C GLY A 358 11.19 26.46 -9.74
N GLU A 359 10.05 27.15 -9.67
CA GLU A 359 9.27 27.29 -8.44
C GLU A 359 8.60 25.98 -8.03
N GLY A 360 7.84 25.37 -8.95
CA GLY A 360 7.26 24.04 -8.76
C GLY A 360 8.27 22.96 -8.40
N ALA A 361 9.40 22.93 -9.12
CA ALA A 361 10.47 21.96 -8.86
C ALA A 361 11.01 22.09 -7.43
N ARG A 362 11.22 23.33 -6.95
CA ARG A 362 11.69 23.58 -5.59
C ARG A 362 10.66 23.22 -4.52
N ILE A 363 9.38 23.55 -4.74
CA ILE A 363 8.30 23.16 -3.82
C ILE A 363 8.21 21.64 -3.73
N TYR A 364 8.27 20.94 -4.87
CA TYR A 364 8.24 19.49 -4.93
C TYR A 364 9.44 18.84 -4.21
N GLU A 365 10.64 19.38 -4.41
CA GLU A 365 11.85 18.93 -3.72
C GLU A 365 11.71 19.05 -2.20
N GLU A 366 11.24 20.19 -1.71
CA GLU A 366 11.05 20.44 -0.28
C GLU A 366 9.94 19.57 0.33
N LEU A 367 8.83 19.36 -0.40
CA LEU A 367 7.81 18.38 0.00
C LEU A 367 8.42 16.98 0.13
N THR A 368 9.16 16.53 -0.88
CA THR A 368 9.80 15.21 -0.92
C THR A 368 10.78 15.01 0.24
N LYS A 369 11.57 16.04 0.57
CA LYS A 369 12.46 16.06 1.75
C LYS A 369 11.68 15.99 3.06
N SER A 370 10.61 16.79 3.20
CA SER A 370 9.79 16.82 4.43
C SER A 370 9.16 15.45 4.75
N PHE A 371 8.83 14.69 3.70
CA PHE A 371 8.32 13.33 3.79
C PHE A 371 9.39 12.24 3.82
N LYS A 372 10.67 12.61 3.69
CA LYS A 372 11.83 11.70 3.68
C LYS A 372 11.72 10.58 2.64
N ILE A 373 11.11 10.87 1.49
CA ILE A 373 10.80 9.86 0.46
C ILE A 373 12.05 9.08 0.04
N GLU A 374 13.19 9.75 -0.15
CA GLU A 374 14.42 9.07 -0.57
C GLU A 374 15.00 8.13 0.50
N GLU A 375 14.93 8.51 1.77
CA GLU A 375 15.42 7.68 2.88
C GLU A 375 14.55 6.43 3.01
N GLU A 376 13.24 6.62 2.97
CA GLU A 376 12.23 5.56 3.08
C GLU A 376 12.28 4.61 1.89
N LEU A 377 12.53 5.13 0.69
CA LEU A 377 12.75 4.32 -0.50
C LEU A 377 14.02 3.45 -0.36
N LYS A 378 15.13 4.00 0.12
CA LYS A 378 16.36 3.21 0.33
C LYS A 378 16.13 2.08 1.33
N GLN A 379 15.41 2.35 2.41
CA GLN A 379 15.04 1.32 3.38
C GLN A 379 14.13 0.25 2.76
N LEU A 380 13.10 0.66 2.02
CA LEU A 380 12.21 -0.26 1.35
C LEU A 380 12.96 -1.16 0.35
N ASN A 381 13.90 -0.63 -0.42
CA ASN A 381 14.71 -1.44 -1.35
C ASN A 381 15.46 -2.56 -0.64
N PHE A 382 16.08 -2.23 0.50
CA PHE A 382 16.76 -3.21 1.33
C PHE A 382 15.79 -4.27 1.89
N GLU A 383 14.63 -3.85 2.42
CA GLU A 383 13.59 -4.76 2.93
C GLU A 383 13.06 -5.71 1.85
N VAL A 384 12.84 -5.19 0.64
CA VAL A 384 12.39 -5.96 -0.51
C VAL A 384 13.46 -7.01 -0.87
N ASP A 385 14.72 -6.61 -1.04
CA ASP A 385 15.82 -7.52 -1.42
C ASP A 385 16.01 -8.67 -0.42
N GLU A 386 15.96 -8.40 0.89
CA GLU A 386 16.03 -9.43 1.94
C GLU A 386 14.86 -10.43 1.84
N VAL A 387 13.67 -9.92 1.55
CA VAL A 387 12.49 -10.76 1.34
C VAL A 387 12.64 -11.61 0.07
N HIS A 388 13.26 -11.11 -1.00
CA HIS A 388 13.63 -11.94 -2.15
C HIS A 388 14.50 -13.11 -1.74
N GLU A 389 15.58 -12.81 -1.03
CA GLU A 389 16.62 -13.77 -0.72
C GLU A 389 16.01 -14.89 0.11
N TYR A 390 15.21 -14.51 1.11
CA TYR A 390 14.43 -15.44 1.90
C TYR A 390 13.48 -16.31 1.05
N ALA A 391 12.75 -15.73 0.08
CA ALA A 391 11.88 -16.48 -0.82
C ALA A 391 12.65 -17.55 -1.61
N THR A 392 13.78 -17.15 -2.20
CA THR A 392 14.61 -18.05 -3.01
C THR A 392 15.17 -19.20 -2.17
N LEU A 393 15.57 -18.95 -0.91
CA LEU A 393 16.01 -19.98 0.02
C LEU A 393 14.89 -20.98 0.35
N VAL A 394 13.66 -20.51 0.54
CA VAL A 394 12.49 -21.37 0.80
C VAL A 394 12.15 -22.23 -0.42
N GLU A 395 12.14 -21.64 -1.62
CA GLU A 395 11.88 -22.37 -2.87
C GLU A 395 12.97 -23.40 -3.18
N GLN A 396 14.25 -23.06 -2.99
CA GLN A 396 15.36 -24.00 -3.14
C GLN A 396 15.27 -25.16 -2.14
N ALA A 397 14.89 -24.90 -0.89
CA ALA A 397 14.70 -25.95 0.11
C ALA A 397 13.56 -26.92 -0.28
N ALA A 398 12.46 -26.40 -0.83
CA ALA A 398 11.35 -27.20 -1.32
C ALA A 398 11.73 -28.01 -2.57
N SER A 399 12.44 -27.41 -3.52
CA SER A 399 12.95 -28.06 -4.73
C SER A 399 13.93 -29.19 -4.40
N ASN A 400 14.87 -28.95 -3.49
CA ASN A 400 15.83 -29.95 -3.02
C ASN A 400 15.12 -31.19 -2.44
N MET A 401 13.98 -31.01 -1.75
CA MET A 401 13.20 -32.14 -1.24
C MET A 401 12.59 -32.98 -2.38
N LYS A 402 12.08 -32.34 -3.45
CA LYS A 402 11.52 -33.02 -4.63
C LYS A 402 12.61 -33.79 -5.40
N VAL A 403 13.76 -33.16 -5.63
CA VAL A 403 14.91 -33.79 -6.27
C VAL A 403 15.36 -35.01 -5.47
N GLN A 404 15.46 -34.90 -4.14
CA GLN A 404 15.83 -36.02 -3.28
C GLN A 404 14.86 -37.19 -3.39
N LEU A 405 13.54 -36.93 -3.40
CA LEU A 405 12.54 -37.98 -3.56
C LEU A 405 12.66 -38.66 -4.92
N LEU A 406 12.91 -37.90 -5.99
CA LEU A 406 13.17 -38.44 -7.32
C LEU A 406 14.46 -39.27 -7.35
N THR A 407 15.54 -38.81 -6.73
CA THR A 407 16.80 -39.57 -6.63
C THR A 407 16.61 -40.88 -5.89
N ILE A 408 15.86 -40.88 -4.78
CA ILE A 408 15.55 -42.10 -4.01
C ILE A 408 14.71 -43.06 -4.85
N ALA A 409 13.64 -42.58 -5.51
CA ALA A 409 12.80 -43.39 -6.37
C ALA A 409 13.59 -43.97 -7.57
N GLY A 410 14.39 -43.14 -8.22
CA GLY A 410 15.27 -43.56 -9.31
C GLY A 410 16.28 -44.62 -8.84
N ALA A 411 17.00 -44.37 -7.75
CA ALA A 411 17.96 -45.31 -7.19
C ALA A 411 17.32 -46.65 -6.79
N ALA A 412 16.11 -46.62 -6.23
CA ALA A 412 15.37 -47.83 -5.89
C ALA A 412 14.93 -48.64 -7.12
N LEU A 413 14.65 -47.98 -8.24
CA LEU A 413 14.13 -48.62 -9.46
C LEU A 413 15.21 -49.05 -10.46
N VAL A 414 16.43 -48.53 -10.39
CA VAL A 414 17.53 -48.86 -11.33
C VAL A 414 17.80 -50.37 -11.36
N LEU A 415 17.98 -51.00 -10.20
CA LEU A 415 18.33 -52.41 -10.11
C LEU A 415 17.18 -53.32 -10.57
N PRO A 416 15.93 -53.17 -10.08
CA PRO A 416 14.80 -53.92 -10.62
C PRO A 416 14.61 -53.75 -12.13
N SER A 417 14.73 -52.52 -12.65
CA SER A 417 14.55 -52.24 -14.08
C SER A 417 15.60 -52.94 -14.94
N PHE A 418 16.86 -52.94 -14.49
CA PHE A 418 17.93 -53.68 -15.15
C PHE A 418 17.64 -55.18 -15.19
N VAL A 419 17.18 -55.76 -14.07
CA VAL A 419 16.83 -57.18 -13.98
C VAL A 419 15.66 -57.53 -14.88
N THR A 420 14.57 -56.77 -14.84
CA THR A 420 13.41 -56.98 -15.72
C THR A 420 13.79 -56.83 -17.19
N GLY A 421 14.70 -55.89 -17.52
CA GLY A 421 15.23 -55.74 -18.86
C GLY A 421 16.03 -56.95 -19.31
N PHE A 422 16.94 -57.44 -18.46
CA PHE A 422 17.78 -58.61 -18.75
C PHE A 422 16.95 -59.89 -18.96
N PHE A 423 15.99 -60.18 -18.09
CA PHE A 423 15.13 -61.37 -18.22
C PHE A 423 14.02 -61.22 -19.27
N GLY A 424 13.68 -59.98 -19.67
CA GLY A 424 12.76 -59.70 -20.78
C GLY A 424 13.41 -59.86 -22.15
N MET A 425 14.74 -59.96 -22.24
CA MET A 425 15.41 -60.38 -23.46
C MET A 425 15.14 -61.86 -23.67
N ASN A 426 14.60 -62.25 -24.84
CA ASN A 426 14.24 -63.63 -25.25
C ASN A 426 15.47 -64.58 -25.39
N ILE A 427 16.38 -64.55 -24.42
CA ILE A 427 17.61 -65.35 -24.35
C ILE A 427 17.31 -66.76 -23.82
N PHE A 428 16.25 -66.93 -23.00
CA PHE A 428 15.84 -68.22 -22.44
C PHE A 428 14.48 -68.63 -23.02
N LYS A 429 14.49 -69.39 -24.11
CA LYS A 429 13.28 -69.61 -24.92
C LYS A 429 12.28 -70.65 -24.40
N GLU A 430 12.58 -71.48 -23.38
CA GLU A 430 11.61 -72.52 -22.96
C GLU A 430 11.44 -72.75 -21.45
N GLU A 431 12.27 -72.21 -20.55
CA GLU A 431 12.11 -72.38 -19.08
C GLU A 431 11.68 -71.09 -18.34
N ALA A 432 11.53 -69.98 -19.06
CA ALA A 432 11.36 -68.64 -18.49
C ALA A 432 9.93 -68.28 -18.04
N LEU A 433 8.99 -69.22 -17.97
CA LEU A 433 7.62 -68.92 -17.51
C LEU A 433 7.38 -69.21 -16.02
N HIS A 434 8.28 -69.92 -15.32
CA HIS A 434 8.18 -70.21 -13.87
C HIS A 434 9.46 -69.85 -13.10
N TRP A 435 10.30 -68.97 -13.66
CA TRP A 435 11.60 -68.59 -13.09
C TRP A 435 11.52 -68.09 -11.64
N TRP A 436 10.40 -67.46 -11.25
CA TRP A 436 10.18 -66.96 -9.89
C TRP A 436 9.95 -68.07 -8.85
N GLU A 437 9.65 -69.30 -9.28
CA GLU A 437 9.45 -70.47 -8.40
C GLU A 437 10.78 -71.14 -8.05
N HIS A 438 11.85 -70.85 -8.80
CA HIS A 438 13.17 -71.39 -8.53
C HIS A 438 13.83 -70.70 -7.34
N LYS A 439 14.13 -71.50 -6.32
CA LYS A 439 14.78 -71.04 -5.08
C LYS A 439 16.09 -70.27 -5.32
N GLN A 440 16.88 -70.65 -6.33
CA GLN A 440 18.11 -69.94 -6.70
C GLN A 440 17.81 -68.52 -7.22
N VAL A 441 16.74 -68.33 -7.99
CA VAL A 441 16.38 -67.01 -8.53
C VAL A 441 15.84 -66.09 -7.43
N ILE A 442 15.12 -66.64 -6.44
CA ILE A 442 14.70 -65.89 -5.24
C ILE A 442 15.93 -65.44 -4.43
N LEU A 443 16.92 -66.31 -4.25
CA LEU A 443 18.19 -65.98 -3.56
C LEU A 443 19.01 -64.95 -4.33
N TRP A 444 19.03 -65.05 -5.66
CA TRP A 444 19.68 -64.10 -6.54
C TRP A 444 19.01 -62.72 -6.49
N LEU A 445 17.67 -62.66 -6.57
CA LEU A 445 16.90 -61.43 -6.40
C LEU A 445 17.15 -60.78 -5.04
N ASN A 446 17.17 -61.57 -3.96
CA ASN A 446 17.48 -61.03 -2.63
C ASN A 446 18.90 -60.44 -2.59
N SER A 447 19.89 -61.12 -3.15
CA SER A 447 21.31 -60.77 -3.02
C SER A 447 21.74 -59.63 -3.94
N TYR A 448 21.22 -59.60 -5.17
CA TYR A 448 21.64 -58.65 -6.21
C TYR A 448 20.63 -57.55 -6.49
N VAL A 449 19.39 -57.65 -5.99
CA VAL A 449 18.36 -56.61 -6.16
C VAL A 449 17.90 -56.05 -4.82
N LEU A 450 17.40 -56.88 -3.90
CA LEU A 450 16.84 -56.39 -2.63
C LEU A 450 17.94 -55.84 -1.69
N LEU A 451 19.04 -56.56 -1.50
CA LEU A 451 20.11 -56.15 -0.61
C LEU A 451 20.77 -54.83 -1.06
N PRO A 452 21.17 -54.65 -2.33
CA PRO A 452 21.80 -53.41 -2.74
C PRO A 452 20.81 -52.22 -2.77
N THR A 453 19.53 -52.45 -3.11
CA THR A 453 18.50 -51.39 -3.00
C THR A 453 18.29 -50.96 -1.54
N LEU A 454 18.31 -51.89 -0.58
CA LEU A 454 18.27 -51.56 0.86
C LEU A 454 19.51 -50.78 1.32
N VAL A 455 20.70 -51.11 0.82
CA VAL A 455 21.95 -50.37 1.14
C VAL A 455 21.89 -48.94 0.60
N VAL A 456 21.51 -48.77 -0.67
CA VAL A 456 21.44 -47.44 -1.29
C VAL A 456 20.38 -46.57 -0.62
N THR A 457 19.19 -47.13 -0.35
CA THR A 457 18.13 -46.40 0.37
C THR A 457 18.54 -46.05 1.80
N ALA A 458 19.19 -46.97 2.52
CA ALA A 458 19.72 -46.70 3.87
C ALA A 458 20.79 -45.59 3.85
N PHE A 459 21.72 -45.60 2.90
CA PHE A 459 22.74 -44.56 2.74
C PHE A 459 22.12 -43.19 2.46
N CYS A 460 21.12 -43.12 1.58
CA CYS A 460 20.38 -41.89 1.28
C CYS A 460 19.62 -41.34 2.52
N ILE A 461 19.08 -42.21 3.37
CA ILE A 461 18.29 -41.83 4.56
C ILE A 461 19.18 -41.54 5.79
N TRP A 462 20.43 -42.03 5.79
CA TRP A 462 21.34 -41.90 6.94
C TRP A 462 21.62 -40.45 7.33
N THR A 463 21.62 -39.52 6.36
CA THR A 463 22.20 -38.19 6.53
C THR A 463 21.31 -37.08 7.11
N LYS A 464 19.98 -37.24 7.32
CA LYS A 464 19.16 -36.10 7.80
C LYS A 464 18.04 -36.38 8.83
N ARG A 465 17.98 -35.44 9.80
CA ARG A 465 16.93 -35.01 10.76
C ARG A 465 16.44 -35.99 11.87
N LYS A 466 16.40 -35.45 13.11
CA LYS A 466 15.92 -36.05 14.36
C LYS A 466 14.39 -35.99 14.53
N HIS A 467 13.61 -36.46 13.55
CA HIS A 467 12.15 -36.49 13.69
C HIS A 467 11.69 -37.94 13.94
N MET A 468 10.76 -38.16 14.89
CA MET A 468 10.43 -39.50 15.41
C MET A 468 9.95 -40.49 14.33
N LYS A 469 9.22 -40.01 13.29
CA LYS A 469 8.78 -40.82 12.14
C LYS A 469 9.96 -41.39 11.32
N TYR A 470 11.05 -40.64 11.16
CA TYR A 470 12.24 -41.11 10.45
C TYR A 470 13.05 -42.12 11.27
N PHE A 471 12.98 -42.04 12.60
CA PHE A 471 13.60 -43.02 13.49
C PHE A 471 12.95 -44.40 13.35
N VAL A 472 11.61 -44.46 13.33
CA VAL A 472 10.85 -45.70 13.09
C VAL A 472 11.16 -46.28 11.70
N MET A 473 11.20 -45.42 10.67
CA MET A 473 11.51 -45.85 9.31
C MET A 473 12.94 -46.40 9.18
N LYS A 474 13.93 -45.79 9.87
CA LYS A 474 15.31 -46.29 9.94
C LYS A 474 15.39 -47.66 10.61
N LEU A 475 14.69 -47.86 11.73
CA LEU A 475 14.62 -49.16 12.42
C LEU A 475 14.05 -50.25 11.50
N LEU A 476 13.00 -49.94 10.75
CA LEU A 476 12.36 -50.88 9.82
C LEU A 476 13.30 -51.24 8.66
N LEU A 477 13.97 -50.25 8.07
CA LEU A 477 14.99 -50.47 7.02
C LEU A 477 16.18 -51.30 7.52
N ILE A 478 16.69 -51.03 8.72
CA ILE A 478 17.77 -51.81 9.33
C ILE A 478 17.33 -53.26 9.57
N SER A 479 16.09 -53.47 10.02
CA SER A 479 15.55 -54.81 10.25
C SER A 479 15.41 -55.61 8.95
N LEU A 480 14.93 -54.97 7.87
CA LEU A 480 14.82 -55.56 6.54
C LEU A 480 16.20 -55.85 5.94
N PHE A 481 17.15 -54.93 6.12
CA PHE A 481 18.54 -55.13 5.70
C PHE A 481 19.17 -56.32 6.43
N LEU A 482 19.03 -56.42 7.76
CA LEU A 482 19.55 -57.54 8.55
C LEU A 482 18.90 -58.88 8.14
N MET A 483 17.58 -58.91 7.93
CA MET A 483 16.87 -60.09 7.42
C MET A 483 17.41 -60.52 6.05
N SER A 484 17.55 -59.58 5.12
CA SER A 484 18.10 -59.86 3.78
C SER A 484 19.54 -60.38 3.85
N MET A 485 20.39 -59.77 4.69
CA MET A 485 21.78 -60.19 4.93
C MET A 485 21.88 -61.59 5.52
N ILE A 486 21.02 -61.92 6.51
CA ILE A 486 20.95 -63.26 7.11
C ILE A 486 20.58 -64.31 6.07
N VAL A 487 19.62 -64.01 5.17
CA VAL A 487 19.25 -64.91 4.08
C VAL A 487 20.44 -65.15 3.15
N THR A 488 21.18 -64.11 2.77
CA THR A 488 22.36 -64.23 1.92
C THR A 488 23.49 -65.03 2.59
N ILE A 489 23.75 -64.80 3.88
CA ILE A 489 24.78 -65.54 4.63
C ILE A 489 24.41 -67.03 4.78
N LYS A 490 23.14 -67.32 5.09
CA LYS A 490 22.70 -68.69 5.43
C LYS A 490 22.45 -69.57 4.22
N TYR A 491 22.00 -68.99 3.11
CA TYR A 491 21.55 -69.74 1.94
C TYR A 491 22.34 -69.42 0.66
N GLY A 492 23.34 -68.53 0.74
CA GLY A 492 24.18 -68.12 -0.38
C GLY A 492 23.50 -67.11 -1.31
N CYS A 493 24.21 -66.71 -2.36
CA CYS A 493 23.78 -65.63 -3.25
C CYS A 493 22.90 -66.08 -4.43
N GLY A 494 22.56 -67.37 -4.51
CA GLY A 494 21.85 -67.93 -5.66
C GLY A 494 22.69 -67.87 -6.93
N LEU A 495 23.60 -68.83 -7.08
CA LEU A 495 24.24 -69.22 -8.34
C LEU A 495 24.12 -70.74 -8.44
#